data_AF-A0A2D4M8C1-F1
#
_entry.id   AF-A0A2D4M8C1-F1
#
_cell.length_a   1.000
_cell.length_b   1.000
_cell.length_c   1.000
_cell.angle_alpha   90.00
_cell.angle_beta   90.00
_cell.angle_gamma   90.00
#
_symmetry.space_group_name_H-M   'P 1'
#
loop_
_entity.id
_entity.type
_entity.pdbx_description
1 polymer ?
#
loop_
_entity_poly.entity_id
_entity_poly.type
_entity_poly.pdbx_seq_one_letter_code
_entity_poly.pdbx_strand_id
1 'polypeptide(L)'
;DYYDVSQEVLAVYLQQVPDSTIALNLKACNHFRLYNGKAAEAELKSLMDSASTSFEFAKELIKHNLVVFRGGEGSLQVLPPLVDVIPEARLNLVIYYLRQDDVQEAYNLIKDLEPATPQEYILKGVVNAVLGQEMG
;
A
#
# COMPACT_ATOMS: atom_id res chain seq x y z
N ASP A 1 15.94 -8.04 -2.55
CA ASP A 1 17.42 -7.96 -2.50
C ASP A 1 17.93 -6.64 -1.93
N TYR A 2 17.36 -5.47 -2.26
CA TYR A 2 17.83 -4.19 -1.69
C TYR A 2 17.15 -3.74 -0.38
N TYR A 3 16.11 -4.46 0.09
CA TYR A 3 15.37 -4.05 1.29
C TYR A 3 16.19 -4.19 2.58
N ASP A 4 17.05 -5.22 2.68
CA ASP A 4 17.94 -5.40 3.84
C ASP A 4 18.96 -4.27 3.93
N VAL A 5 19.62 -3.94 2.81
CA VAL A 5 20.55 -2.80 2.72
C VAL A 5 19.83 -1.48 3.01
N SER A 6 18.62 -1.30 2.48
CA SER A 6 17.81 -0.11 2.77
C SER A 6 17.49 0.00 4.27
N GLN A 7 17.28 -1.12 4.98
CA GLN A 7 17.05 -1.08 6.43
C GLN A 7 18.28 -0.66 7.22
N GLU A 8 19.47 -1.15 6.85
CA GLU A 8 20.72 -0.75 7.50
C GLU A 8 20.96 0.76 7.35
N VAL A 9 20.76 1.29 6.15
CA VAL A 9 20.90 2.73 5.87
C VAL A 9 19.86 3.55 6.63
N LEU A 10 18.60 3.10 6.66
CA LEU A 10 17.53 3.76 7.41
C LEU A 10 17.82 3.77 8.92
N ALA A 11 18.37 2.69 9.47
CA ALA A 11 18.74 2.62 10.87
C ALA A 11 19.79 3.67 11.25
N VAL A 12 20.81 3.88 10.40
CA VAL A 12 21.82 4.93 10.60
C VAL A 12 21.18 6.33 10.53
N TYR A 13 20.29 6.56 9.56
CA TYR A 13 19.60 7.85 9.42
C TYR A 13 18.71 8.17 10.64
N LEU A 14 17.95 7.17 11.13
CA LEU A 14 17.07 7.31 12.27
C LEU A 14 17.82 7.53 13.60
N GLN A 15 19.11 7.22 13.69
CA GLN A 15 19.93 7.63 14.84
C GLN A 15 20.10 9.16 14.92
N GLN A 16 20.09 9.84 13.78
CA GLN A 16 20.24 11.30 13.70
C GLN A 16 18.88 12.01 13.72
N VAL A 17 17.88 11.42 13.06
CA VAL A 17 16.53 11.99 12.94
C VAL A 17 15.48 10.94 13.35
N PRO A 18 15.33 10.65 14.66
CA PRO A 18 14.53 9.54 15.16
C PRO A 18 13.02 9.70 14.93
N ASP A 19 12.55 10.93 14.72
CA ASP A 19 11.15 11.31 14.54
C ASP A 19 10.74 11.48 13.06
N SER A 20 11.64 11.16 12.11
CA SER A 20 11.35 11.29 10.69
C SER A 20 10.22 10.36 10.25
N THR A 21 9.03 10.92 10.04
CA THR A 21 7.83 10.19 9.58
C THR A 21 8.08 9.43 8.27
N ILE A 22 8.83 10.03 7.35
CA ILE A 22 9.15 9.40 6.05
C ILE A 22 10.05 8.18 6.26
N ALA A 23 11.13 8.32 7.04
CA ALA A 23 12.07 7.23 7.29
C ALA A 23 11.42 6.08 8.06
N LEU A 24 10.59 6.39 9.06
CA LEU A 24 9.83 5.39 9.82
C LEU A 24 8.79 4.67 8.94
N ASN A 25 8.12 5.39 8.03
CA ASN A 25 7.20 4.78 7.07
C ASN A 25 7.94 3.83 6.11
N LEU A 26 9.09 4.24 5.57
CA LEU A 26 9.94 3.38 4.73
C LEU A 26 10.43 2.16 5.50
N LYS A 27 10.84 2.32 6.77
CA LYS A 27 11.21 1.20 7.64
C LYS A 27 10.06 0.20 7.79
N ALA A 28 8.82 0.67 8.00
CA ALA A 28 7.66 -0.19 8.08
C ALA A 28 7.39 -0.92 6.75
N CYS A 29 7.47 -0.25 5.61
CA CYS A 29 7.34 -0.86 4.28
C CYS A 29 8.40 -1.94 4.02
N ASN A 30 9.66 -1.68 4.42
CA ASN A 30 10.73 -2.66 4.31
C ASN A 30 10.46 -3.88 5.20
N HIS A 31 10.02 -3.70 6.44
CA HIS A 31 9.61 -4.81 7.32
C HIS A 31 8.47 -5.63 6.71
N PHE A 32 7.52 -4.99 6.03
CA PHE A 32 6.47 -5.72 5.34
C PHE A 32 7.01 -6.62 4.23
N ARG A 33 7.99 -6.13 3.47
CA ARG A 33 8.62 -6.87 2.36
C ARG A 33 9.57 -7.96 2.82
N LEU A 34 10.31 -7.74 3.90
CA LEU A 34 11.31 -8.69 4.42
C LEU A 34 10.71 -9.75 5.35
N TYR A 35 9.68 -9.37 6.10
CA TYR A 35 9.10 -10.21 7.15
C TYR A 35 7.62 -10.45 6.91
N ASN A 36 6.74 -9.60 7.44
CA ASN A 36 5.28 -9.73 7.33
C ASN A 36 4.55 -8.45 7.78
N GLY A 37 3.21 -8.44 7.64
CA GLY A 37 2.32 -7.37 8.07
C GLY A 37 2.40 -7.03 9.56
N LYS A 38 2.52 -8.01 10.46
CA LYS A 38 2.58 -7.76 11.90
C LYS A 38 3.84 -6.99 12.32
N ALA A 39 4.98 -7.34 11.73
CA ALA A 39 6.24 -6.64 11.96
C ALA A 39 6.18 -5.19 11.46
N ALA A 40 5.51 -4.96 10.33
CA ALA A 40 5.33 -3.64 9.76
C ALA A 40 4.36 -2.76 10.57
N GLU A 41 3.27 -3.34 11.10
CA GLU A 41 2.34 -2.65 12.00
C GLU A 41 3.00 -2.17 13.29
N ALA A 42 3.90 -2.97 13.87
CA ALA A 42 4.61 -2.60 15.09
C ALA A 42 5.45 -1.32 14.89
N GLU A 43 6.11 -1.21 13.74
CA GLU A 43 6.86 0.00 13.36
C GLU A 43 5.95 1.21 13.14
N LEU A 44 4.79 1.02 12.49
CA LEU A 44 3.82 2.10 12.25
C LEU A 44 3.14 2.61 13.53
N LYS A 45 2.93 1.76 14.54
CA LYS A 45 2.35 2.20 15.82
C LYS A 45 3.24 3.22 16.53
N SER A 46 4.56 3.01 16.52
CA SER A 46 5.53 3.99 17.03
C SER A 46 5.42 5.35 16.32
N LEU A 47 5.02 5.32 15.04
CA LEU A 47 4.83 6.50 14.21
C LEU A 47 3.54 7.24 14.59
N MET A 48 2.44 6.51 14.79
CA MET A 48 1.15 7.08 15.21
C MET A 48 1.23 7.81 16.55
N ASP A 49 1.98 7.25 17.51
CA ASP A 49 2.15 7.85 18.83
C ASP A 49 3.01 9.13 18.80
N SER A 50 3.94 9.21 17.84
CA SER A 50 4.85 10.36 17.67
C SER A 50 4.25 11.47 16.79
N ALA A 51 3.31 11.14 15.90
CA ALA A 51 2.67 12.04 14.95
C ALA A 51 1.58 12.91 15.60
N SER A 52 1.91 13.59 16.69
CA SER A 52 0.98 14.46 17.43
C SER A 52 0.61 15.76 16.68
N THR A 53 1.31 16.08 15.59
CA THR A 53 1.11 17.32 14.80
C THR A 53 1.29 17.15 13.29
N SER A 54 1.51 15.93 12.81
CA SER A 54 1.90 15.69 11.41
C SER A 54 0.75 15.91 10.42
N PHE A 55 1.09 16.54 9.29
CA PHE A 55 0.32 16.75 8.07
C PHE A 55 -0.77 15.70 7.82
N GLU A 56 -1.96 16.12 7.40
CA GLU A 56 -3.10 15.22 7.10
C GLU A 56 -2.71 14.09 6.12
N PHE A 57 -1.89 14.42 5.12
CA PHE A 57 -1.32 13.44 4.18
C PHE A 57 -0.56 12.30 4.88
N ALA A 58 0.20 12.59 5.94
CA ALA A 58 0.92 11.56 6.68
C ALA A 58 -0.04 10.57 7.37
N LYS A 59 -1.16 11.06 7.89
CA LYS A 59 -2.19 10.20 8.49
C LYS A 59 -2.87 9.33 7.44
N GLU A 60 -3.17 9.88 6.28
CA GLU A 60 -3.75 9.13 5.15
C GLU A 60 -2.81 8.04 4.65
N LEU A 61 -1.52 8.35 4.49
CA LEU A 61 -0.49 7.40 4.09
C LEU A 61 -0.33 6.26 5.12
N ILE A 62 -0.34 6.59 6.41
CA ILE A 62 -0.28 5.59 7.49
C ILE A 62 -1.50 4.67 7.43
N LYS A 63 -2.71 5.23 7.30
CA LYS A 63 -3.94 4.45 7.20
C LYS A 63 -3.92 3.52 5.97
N HIS A 64 -3.48 4.04 4.82
CA HIS A 64 -3.28 3.24 3.60
C HIS A 64 -2.36 2.05 3.87
N ASN A 65 -1.19 2.29 4.45
CA ASN A 65 -0.21 1.24 4.70
C ASN A 65 -0.72 0.18 5.70
N LEU A 66 -1.48 0.58 6.71
CA LEU A 66 -2.12 -0.36 7.64
C LEU A 66 -3.09 -1.29 6.91
N VAL A 67 -3.89 -0.79 5.97
CA VAL A 67 -4.78 -1.64 5.15
C VAL A 67 -3.98 -2.68 4.37
N VAL A 68 -2.90 -2.25 3.73
CA VAL A 68 -2.01 -3.15 2.96
C VAL A 68 -1.39 -4.21 3.88
N PHE A 69 -0.92 -3.82 5.05
CA PHE A 69 -0.26 -4.72 6.02
C PHE A 69 -1.24 -5.75 6.62
N ARG A 70 -2.52 -5.39 6.73
CA ARG A 70 -3.61 -6.29 7.17
C ARG A 70 -4.22 -7.12 6.04
N GLY A 71 -3.61 -7.11 4.86
CA GLY A 71 -4.09 -7.90 3.73
C GLY A 71 -5.40 -7.38 3.14
N GLY A 72 -5.73 -6.11 3.33
CA GLY A 72 -6.91 -5.45 2.77
C GLY A 72 -8.06 -5.26 3.76
N GLU A 73 -7.89 -5.58 5.04
CA GLU A 73 -8.89 -5.25 6.07
C GLU A 73 -9.12 -3.73 6.12
N GLY A 74 -10.38 -3.30 6.03
CA GLY A 74 -10.74 -1.88 6.01
C GLY A 74 -10.54 -1.18 4.66
N SER A 75 -10.25 -1.90 3.57
CA SER A 75 -9.98 -1.32 2.25
C SER A 75 -11.06 -0.33 1.80
N LEU A 76 -12.35 -0.70 1.86
CA LEU A 76 -13.45 0.15 1.43
C LEU A 76 -13.63 1.43 2.25
N GLN A 77 -13.10 1.48 3.47
CA GLN A 77 -13.19 2.66 4.33
C GLN A 77 -12.04 3.64 4.08
N VAL A 78 -10.89 3.14 3.63
CA VAL A 78 -9.64 3.91 3.57
C VAL A 78 -9.17 4.17 2.14
N LEU A 79 -9.21 3.18 1.25
CA LEU A 79 -8.61 3.29 -0.08
C LEU A 79 -9.41 4.14 -1.08
N PRO A 80 -10.77 4.11 -1.14
CA PRO A 80 -11.52 4.90 -2.12
C PRO A 80 -11.18 6.40 -2.16
N PRO A 81 -11.11 7.13 -1.03
CA PRO A 81 -10.74 8.55 -1.06
C PRO A 81 -9.27 8.80 -1.44
N LEU A 82 -8.42 7.76 -1.46
CA LEU A 82 -6.98 7.88 -1.70
C LEU A 82 -6.58 7.52 -3.14
N VAL A 83 -7.51 7.07 -3.98
CA VAL A 83 -7.26 6.58 -5.35
C VAL A 83 -6.51 7.57 -6.26
N ASP A 84 -6.68 8.88 -6.02
CA ASP A 84 -6.00 9.95 -6.78
C ASP A 84 -5.02 10.77 -5.92
N VAL A 85 -4.77 10.32 -4.68
CA VAL A 85 -3.85 10.96 -3.72
C VAL A 85 -2.60 10.11 -3.53
N ILE A 86 -2.78 8.79 -3.43
CA ILE A 86 -1.72 7.81 -3.27
C ILE A 86 -1.73 6.93 -4.53
N PRO A 87 -0.64 6.91 -5.31
CA PRO A 87 -0.58 6.16 -6.58
C PRO A 87 -0.99 4.68 -6.43
N GLU A 88 -0.57 4.04 -5.35
CA GLU A 88 -0.81 2.63 -5.09
C GLU A 88 -2.25 2.31 -4.64
N ALA A 89 -3.02 3.29 -4.17
CA ALA A 89 -4.34 3.06 -3.57
C ALA A 89 -5.31 2.43 -4.58
N ARG A 90 -5.27 2.89 -5.84
CA ARG A 90 -6.07 2.32 -6.93
C ARG A 90 -5.78 0.84 -7.13
N LEU A 91 -4.50 0.48 -7.27
CA LEU A 91 -4.08 -0.91 -7.52
C LEU A 91 -4.42 -1.82 -6.33
N ASN A 92 -4.20 -1.33 -5.10
CA ASN A 92 -4.54 -2.07 -3.89
C ASN A 92 -6.06 -2.30 -3.78
N LEU A 93 -6.88 -1.32 -4.18
CA LEU A 93 -8.33 -1.45 -4.20
C LEU A 93 -8.81 -2.42 -5.29
N VAL A 94 -8.20 -2.41 -6.47
CA VAL A 94 -8.44 -3.43 -7.52
C VAL A 94 -8.13 -4.84 -7.01
N ILE A 95 -6.98 -5.02 -6.35
CA ILE A 95 -6.60 -6.31 -5.75
C ILE A 95 -7.63 -6.73 -4.68
N TYR A 96 -8.12 -5.80 -3.88
CA TYR A 96 -9.16 -6.07 -2.89
C TYR A 96 -10.44 -6.60 -3.55
N TYR A 97 -10.96 -5.91 -4.58
CA TYR A 97 -12.17 -6.35 -5.28
C TYR A 97 -12.01 -7.71 -5.94
N LEU A 98 -10.87 -7.97 -6.59
CA LEU A 98 -10.55 -9.29 -7.15
C LEU A 98 -10.57 -10.40 -6.09
N ARG A 99 -10.13 -10.13 -4.86
CA ARG A 99 -10.17 -11.10 -3.76
C ARG A 99 -11.56 -11.34 -3.19
N GLN A 100 -12.51 -10.46 -3.47
CA GLN A 100 -13.93 -10.61 -3.09
C GLN A 100 -14.78 -11.16 -4.25
N ASP A 101 -14.15 -11.61 -5.34
CA ASP A 101 -14.81 -12.02 -6.58
C ASP A 101 -15.69 -10.90 -7.20
N ASP A 102 -15.41 -9.63 -6.89
CA ASP A 102 -16.10 -8.47 -7.46
C ASP A 102 -15.32 -7.93 -8.68
N VAL A 103 -15.38 -8.70 -9.75
CA VAL A 103 -14.59 -8.47 -10.97
C VAL A 103 -15.02 -7.19 -11.68
N GLN A 104 -16.31 -6.85 -11.61
CA GLN A 104 -16.85 -5.68 -12.27
C GLN A 104 -16.32 -4.38 -11.65
N GLU A 105 -16.25 -4.29 -10.33
CA GLU A 105 -15.68 -3.13 -9.64
C GLU A 105 -14.16 -3.03 -9.86
N ALA A 106 -13.46 -4.18 -9.84
CA ALA A 106 -12.05 -4.24 -10.20
C ALA A 106 -11.79 -3.70 -11.63
N TYR A 107 -12.63 -4.09 -12.59
CA TYR A 107 -12.55 -3.61 -13.98
C TYR A 107 -12.84 -2.12 -14.10
N ASN A 108 -13.89 -1.63 -13.43
CA ASN A 108 -14.26 -0.22 -13.45
C ASN A 108 -13.12 0.70 -13.00
N LEU A 109 -12.29 0.26 -12.05
CA LEU A 109 -11.17 1.03 -11.53
C LEU A 109 -9.92 1.04 -12.44
N ILE A 110 -9.75 0.03 -13.30
CA ILE A 110 -8.51 -0.19 -14.07
C ILE A 110 -8.67 -0.06 -15.59
N LYS A 111 -9.89 -0.07 -16.13
CA LYS A 111 -10.15 -0.04 -17.58
C LYS A 111 -9.47 1.14 -18.28
N ASP A 112 -9.53 2.32 -17.67
CA ASP A 112 -9.01 3.58 -18.21
C ASP A 112 -7.56 3.88 -17.74
N LEU A 113 -6.99 3.04 -16.88
CA LEU A 113 -5.60 3.17 -16.45
C LEU A 113 -4.68 2.83 -17.63
N GLU A 114 -3.83 3.75 -18.05
CA GLU A 114 -2.71 3.48 -18.96
C GLU A 114 -1.53 2.94 -18.13
N PRO A 115 -1.19 1.64 -18.22
CA PRO A 115 -0.13 1.07 -17.41
C PRO A 115 1.23 1.64 -17.83
N ALA A 116 2.05 2.03 -16.86
CA ALA A 116 3.43 2.49 -17.06
C ALA A 116 4.44 1.58 -16.34
N THR A 117 3.98 0.80 -15.35
CA THR A 117 4.81 -0.13 -14.59
C THR A 117 4.44 -1.59 -14.87
N PRO A 118 5.38 -2.54 -14.72
CA PRO A 118 5.08 -3.97 -14.87
C PRO A 118 3.91 -4.44 -14.00
N GLN A 119 3.78 -3.91 -12.78
CA GLN A 119 2.72 -4.25 -11.84
C GLN A 119 1.33 -3.83 -12.37
N GLU A 120 1.23 -2.65 -12.96
CA GLU A 120 -0.02 -2.18 -13.58
C GLU A 120 -0.39 -3.01 -14.81
N TYR A 121 0.58 -3.36 -15.65
CA TYR A 121 0.35 -4.24 -16.80
C TYR A 121 -0.16 -5.61 -16.37
N ILE A 122 0.49 -6.21 -15.35
CA ILE A 122 0.10 -7.50 -14.80
C ILE A 122 -1.32 -7.41 -14.24
N LEU A 123 -1.61 -6.42 -13.40
CA LEU A 123 -2.91 -6.31 -12.76
C LEU A 123 -4.04 -6.06 -13.77
N LYS A 124 -3.81 -5.18 -14.75
CA LYS A 124 -4.78 -4.94 -15.84
C LYS A 124 -5.00 -6.21 -16.67
N GLY A 125 -3.95 -6.97 -16.95
CA GLY A 125 -4.04 -8.26 -17.63
C GLY A 125 -4.86 -9.28 -16.85
N VAL A 126 -4.61 -9.42 -15.54
CA VAL A 126 -5.36 -10.33 -14.66
C VAL A 126 -6.84 -9.96 -14.64
N VAL A 127 -7.19 -8.68 -14.45
CA VAL A 127 -8.59 -8.24 -14.42
C VAL A 127 -9.31 -8.57 -15.74
N ASN A 128 -8.68 -8.30 -16.88
CA ASN A 128 -9.28 -8.61 -18.19
C ASN A 128 -9.43 -10.12 -18.43
N ALA A 129 -8.46 -10.93 -17.97
CA ALA A 129 -8.54 -12.38 -18.08
C ALA A 129 -9.70 -12.96 -17.25
N VAL A 130 -9.85 -12.51 -16.01
CA VAL A 130 -10.95 -12.94 -15.12
C VAL A 130 -12.30 -12.48 -15.68
N LEU A 131 -12.42 -11.23 -16.13
CA LEU A 131 -13.64 -10.72 -16.75
C LEU A 131 -14.04 -11.53 -17.99
N GLY A 132 -13.06 -11.87 -18.84
CA GLY A 132 -13.27 -12.71 -20.02
C GLY A 132 -13.73 -14.13 -19.66
N GLN A 133 -13.27 -14.67 -18.54
CA GLN A 133 -13.72 -15.97 -18.03
C GLN A 133 -15.17 -15.94 -17.51
N GLU A 134 -15.61 -14.85 -16.88
CA GLU A 134 -17.01 -14.73 -16.43
C GLU A 134 -18.00 -14.53 -17.58
N MET A 135 -17.56 -13.91 -18.67
CA MET A 135 -18.39 -13.63 -19.84
C MET A 135 -18.45 -14.78 -20.87
N GLY A 136 -17.55 -15.77 -20.76
CA GLY A 136 -17.43 -16.90 -21.68
C GLY A 136 -18.13 -18.15 -21.18
#